data_AF-A0A0F9GS96-F1
#
_entry.id   AF-A0A0F9GS96-F1
#
_cell.length_a   1.000
_cell.length_b   1.000
_cell.length_c   1.000
_cell.angle_alpha   90.00
_cell.angle_beta   90.00
_cell.angle_gamma   90.00
#
_symmetry.space_group_name_H-M   'P 1'
#
loop_
_entity.id
_entity.type
_entity.pdbx_description
1 polymer ?
#
loop_
_entity_poly.entity_id
_entity_poly.type
_entity_poly.pdbx_seq_one_letter_code
_entity_poly.pdbx_strand_id
1 'polypeptide(L)'
;MVDKELHKVMEHIDNLTEADAEKLTEELKQTRERDIERDLRNDCWENILKKDEDHASERLVEFIEAKHFIYTTRDDIKAEIWIYSDGIYKPNGESFIKEVVRKILLHAYTPQRANKIIAKIEADTYIDTDEFFGKSYLNEICVQNGILNLETRKLSPFTPKKIFFNKLPVTYNRDAVCKNIDRFFGGVLKDESDKMVLFELAGFCLYKDYFIEKAFMFIGDGRNGKSKTLSLFKNFLGVENTCAVRLSQMEPQSSAPCELHNRLVNLAGDLSNTSLKDTGMFKELVARDQVQVKRKYLRELKFTNYAKMI
;
A
#
# COMPACT_ATOMS: atom_id res chain seq x y z
N MET A 1 -1.85 -14.29 54.37
CA MET A 1 -2.87 -13.91 53.35
C MET A 1 -2.19 -13.60 52.01
N VAL A 2 -1.10 -12.81 52.02
CA VAL A 2 -0.21 -12.57 50.86
C VAL A 2 0.34 -13.86 50.22
N ASP A 3 0.70 -14.86 51.03
CA ASP A 3 1.31 -16.11 50.54
C ASP A 3 0.36 -17.01 49.73
N LYS A 4 -0.95 -16.98 50.06
CA LYS A 4 -1.98 -17.73 49.31
C LYS A 4 -2.35 -17.07 47.99
N GLU A 5 -2.29 -15.74 47.94
CA GLU A 5 -2.49 -14.96 46.71
C GLU A 5 -1.31 -15.17 45.76
N LEU A 6 -0.08 -15.14 46.28
CA LEU A 6 1.13 -15.38 45.50
C LEU A 6 1.15 -16.79 44.88
N HIS A 7 0.77 -17.80 45.67
CA HIS A 7 0.71 -19.19 45.20
C HIS A 7 -0.35 -19.39 44.10
N LYS A 8 -1.51 -18.72 44.21
CA LYS A 8 -2.55 -18.73 43.17
C LYS A 8 -2.10 -18.04 41.89
N VAL A 9 -1.34 -16.95 41.99
CA VAL A 9 -0.78 -16.25 40.82
C VAL A 9 0.26 -17.14 40.14
N MET A 10 1.10 -17.84 40.90
CA MET A 10 2.09 -18.78 40.36
C MET A 10 1.45 -19.98 39.65
N GLU A 11 0.44 -20.62 40.24
CA GLU A 11 -0.34 -21.69 39.57
C GLU A 11 -1.05 -21.20 38.30
N HIS A 12 -1.45 -19.93 38.25
CA HIS A 12 -2.09 -19.35 37.06
C HIS A 12 -1.08 -19.09 35.94
N ILE A 13 0.14 -18.66 36.28
CA ILE A 13 1.25 -18.47 35.34
C ILE A 13 1.73 -19.79 34.75
N ASP A 14 1.82 -20.84 35.57
CA ASP A 14 2.25 -22.18 35.15
C ASP A 14 1.26 -22.87 34.18
N ASN A 15 0.02 -22.36 34.07
CA ASN A 15 -1.02 -22.87 33.18
C ASN A 15 -1.28 -22.00 31.94
N LEU A 16 -0.49 -20.94 31.71
CA LEU A 16 -0.67 -20.07 30.54
C LEU A 16 -0.21 -20.77 29.26
N THR A 17 -1.08 -20.81 28.26
CA THR A 17 -0.69 -21.24 26.90
C THR A 17 0.05 -20.13 26.16
N GLU A 18 0.76 -20.45 25.06
CA GLU A 18 1.36 -19.44 24.17
C GLU A 18 0.32 -18.39 23.70
N ALA A 19 -0.91 -18.83 23.42
CA ALA A 19 -2.00 -17.95 23.01
C ALA A 19 -2.45 -17.00 24.14
N ASP A 20 -2.46 -17.47 25.40
CA ASP A 20 -2.78 -16.62 26.56
C ASP A 20 -1.67 -15.60 26.81
N ALA A 21 -0.41 -15.99 26.65
CA ALA A 21 0.74 -15.10 26.77
C ALA A 21 0.77 -14.03 25.67
N GLU A 22 0.46 -14.37 24.42
CA GLU A 22 0.31 -13.42 23.32
C GLU A 22 -0.81 -12.40 23.61
N LYS A 23 -1.96 -12.88 24.08
CA LYS A 23 -3.10 -12.03 24.42
C LYS A 23 -2.78 -11.06 25.57
N LEU A 24 -2.20 -11.55 26.67
CA LEU A 24 -1.75 -10.72 27.79
C LEU A 24 -0.73 -9.67 27.35
N THR A 25 0.21 -10.05 26.48
CA THR A 25 1.20 -9.13 25.92
C THR A 25 0.54 -8.02 25.11
N GLU A 26 -0.47 -8.35 24.32
CA GLU A 26 -1.22 -7.39 23.52
C GLU A 26 -2.06 -6.45 24.39
N GLU A 27 -2.73 -6.96 25.42
CA GLU A 27 -3.48 -6.16 26.40
C GLU A 27 -2.58 -5.18 27.18
N LEU A 28 -1.38 -5.61 27.56
CA LEU A 28 -0.38 -4.77 28.22
C LEU A 28 0.12 -3.65 27.30
N LYS A 29 0.40 -3.95 26.02
CA LYS A 29 0.78 -2.95 25.01
C LYS A 29 -0.31 -1.89 24.84
N GLN A 30 -1.56 -2.33 24.68
CA GLN A 30 -2.71 -1.42 24.53
C GLN A 30 -2.94 -0.55 25.75
N THR A 31 -2.72 -1.09 26.95
CA THR A 31 -2.85 -0.32 28.20
C THR A 31 -1.75 0.73 28.30
N ARG A 32 -0.50 0.34 28.06
CA ARG A 32 0.64 1.28 28.04
C ARG A 32 0.46 2.38 27.00
N GLU A 33 -0.07 2.04 25.83
CA GLU A 33 -0.32 3.02 24.78
C GLU A 33 -1.38 4.05 25.19
N ARG A 34 -2.46 3.61 25.84
CA ARG A 34 -3.50 4.50 26.38
C ARG A 34 -2.94 5.44 27.45
N ASP A 35 -2.05 4.95 28.31
CA ASP A 35 -1.39 5.78 29.31
C ASP A 35 -0.52 6.86 28.66
N ILE A 36 0.28 6.52 27.65
CA ILE A 36 1.09 7.49 26.91
C ILE A 36 0.22 8.56 26.24
N GLU A 37 -0.87 8.14 25.56
CA GLU A 37 -1.80 9.09 24.93
C GLU A 37 -2.47 10.01 25.95
N ARG A 38 -2.81 9.49 27.14
CA ARG A 38 -3.40 10.29 28.23
C ARG A 38 -2.41 11.30 28.78
N ASP A 39 -1.18 10.88 29.03
CA ASP A 39 -0.16 11.74 29.62
C ASP A 39 0.23 12.86 28.63
N LEU A 40 0.40 12.52 27.35
CA LEU A 40 0.58 13.50 26.28
C LEU A 40 -0.60 14.47 26.17
N ARG A 41 -1.84 13.98 26.25
CA ARG A 41 -3.03 14.84 26.23
C ARG A 41 -2.99 15.87 27.36
N ASN A 42 -2.68 15.42 28.59
CA ASN A 42 -2.63 16.30 29.75
C ASN A 42 -1.54 17.37 29.59
N ASP A 43 -0.35 16.97 29.12
CA ASP A 43 0.77 17.86 28.81
C ASP A 43 0.38 18.92 27.76
N CYS A 44 -0.22 18.49 26.64
CA CYS A 44 -0.72 19.41 25.62
C CYS A 44 -1.78 20.37 26.18
N TRP A 45 -2.73 19.88 26.97
CA TRP A 45 -3.79 20.72 27.55
C TRP A 45 -3.24 21.77 28.50
N GLU A 46 -2.31 21.39 29.36
CA GLU A 46 -1.67 22.32 30.30
C GLU A 46 -0.95 23.45 29.56
N ASN A 47 -0.19 23.13 28.52
CA ASN A 47 0.53 24.12 27.72
C ASN A 47 -0.42 25.00 26.90
N ILE A 48 -1.50 24.45 26.34
CA ILE A 48 -2.55 25.23 25.67
C ILE A 48 -3.20 26.23 26.66
N LEU A 49 -3.50 25.82 27.89
CA LEU A 49 -4.07 26.70 28.91
C LEU A 49 -3.10 27.83 29.31
N LYS A 50 -1.80 27.53 29.34
CA LYS A 50 -0.71 28.49 29.55
C LYS A 50 -0.43 29.40 28.35
N LYS A 51 -1.17 29.23 27.24
CA LYS A 51 -0.96 29.91 25.94
C LYS A 51 0.38 29.59 25.28
N ASP A 52 1.02 28.48 25.65
CA ASP A 52 2.20 27.93 25.00
C ASP A 52 1.78 26.86 23.97
N GLU A 53 1.10 27.31 22.91
CA GLU A 53 0.62 26.40 21.86
C GLU A 53 1.75 25.84 21.00
N ASP A 54 2.90 26.52 20.95
CA ASP A 54 4.07 26.01 20.24
C ASP A 54 4.60 24.76 20.91
N HIS A 55 4.85 24.80 22.22
CA HIS A 55 5.28 23.62 22.97
C HIS A 55 4.28 22.47 22.83
N ALA A 56 2.98 22.72 23.02
CA ALA A 56 1.95 21.69 22.88
C ALA A 56 1.94 21.05 21.48
N SER A 57 2.20 21.84 20.43
CA SER A 57 2.29 21.32 19.06
C SER A 57 3.57 20.51 18.82
N GLU A 58 4.73 20.93 19.34
CA GLU A 58 5.98 20.15 19.24
C GLU A 58 5.85 18.78 19.89
N ARG A 59 5.25 18.71 21.08
CA ARG A 59 5.01 17.44 21.78
C ARG A 59 4.17 16.45 20.97
N LEU A 60 3.21 16.95 20.19
CA LEU A 60 2.39 16.13 19.28
C LEU A 60 3.17 15.70 18.04
N VAL A 61 4.02 16.57 17.47
CA VAL A 61 4.91 16.23 16.35
C VAL A 61 5.84 15.11 16.77
N GLU A 62 6.58 15.29 17.87
CA GLU A 62 7.51 14.30 18.43
C GLU A 62 6.82 12.95 18.67
N PHE A 63 5.60 12.95 19.21
CA PHE A 63 4.83 11.73 19.41
C PHE A 63 4.47 11.03 18.10
N ILE A 64 4.03 11.78 17.08
CA ILE A 64 3.63 11.23 15.79
C ILE A 64 4.85 10.64 15.08
N GLU A 65 5.95 11.38 15.01
CA GLU A 65 7.17 10.95 14.32
C GLU A 65 7.88 9.79 15.04
N ALA A 66 7.79 9.71 16.37
CA ALA A 66 8.31 8.58 17.12
C ALA A 66 7.55 7.26 16.83
N LYS A 67 6.28 7.35 16.42
CA LYS A 67 5.41 6.19 16.18
C LYS A 67 5.22 5.86 14.71
N HIS A 68 5.36 6.83 13.82
CA HIS A 68 5.00 6.70 12.42
C HIS A 68 6.14 7.16 11.52
N PHE A 69 6.39 6.40 10.46
CA PHE A 69 7.32 6.81 9.41
C PHE A 69 6.52 7.53 8.34
N ILE A 70 6.87 8.80 8.12
CA ILE A 70 6.15 9.71 7.24
C ILE A 70 7.13 10.27 6.23
N TYR A 71 6.67 10.44 5.00
CA TYR A 71 7.36 11.17 3.95
C TYR A 71 6.42 12.19 3.32
N THR A 72 6.93 13.37 3.04
CA THR A 72 6.19 14.43 2.36
C THR A 72 6.88 14.74 1.04
N THR A 73 6.18 14.64 -0.08
CA THR A 73 6.79 14.95 -1.38
C THR A 73 7.06 16.45 -1.51
N ARG A 74 8.28 16.83 -1.93
CA ARG A 74 8.64 18.21 -2.23
C ARG A 74 7.89 18.71 -3.48
N ASP A 75 6.87 19.54 -3.27
CA ASP A 75 6.12 20.21 -4.34
C ASP A 75 5.47 21.51 -3.82
N ASP A 76 5.81 22.64 -4.46
CA ASP A 76 5.34 23.97 -4.06
C ASP A 76 3.85 24.23 -4.42
N ILE A 77 3.26 23.44 -5.33
CA ILE A 77 1.84 23.53 -5.68
C ILE A 77 1.03 22.75 -4.64
N LYS A 78 1.40 21.49 -4.42
CA LYS A 78 0.74 20.64 -3.42
C LYS A 78 1.61 19.45 -3.03
N ALA A 79 2.15 19.51 -1.82
CA ALA A 79 2.79 18.36 -1.20
C ALA A 79 1.80 17.22 -0.91
N GLU A 80 2.27 15.98 -1.00
CA GLU A 80 1.53 14.78 -0.65
C GLU A 80 2.23 14.10 0.54
N ILE A 81 1.49 13.89 1.63
CA ILE A 81 1.98 13.19 2.82
C ILE A 81 1.65 11.70 2.71
N TRP A 82 2.68 10.87 2.84
CA TRP A 82 2.61 9.42 2.80
C TRP A 82 2.99 8.83 4.15
N ILE A 83 2.22 7.86 4.61
CA ILE A 83 2.47 7.20 5.89
C ILE A 83 2.76 5.72 5.70
N TYR A 84 3.80 5.24 6.36
CA TYR A 84 4.10 3.82 6.44
C TYR A 84 3.06 3.10 7.31
N SER A 85 2.39 2.12 6.74
CA SER A 85 1.40 1.29 7.40
C SER A 85 1.44 -0.09 6.78
N ASP A 86 1.66 -1.11 7.61
CA ASP A 86 1.44 -2.50 7.22
C ASP A 86 2.29 -2.93 6.01
N GLY A 87 3.59 -2.58 6.07
CA GLY A 87 4.61 -2.95 5.08
C GLY A 87 4.76 -2.01 3.89
N ILE A 88 3.88 -1.02 3.72
CA ILE A 88 3.85 -0.12 2.57
C ILE A 88 3.59 1.33 2.97
N TYR A 89 3.96 2.26 2.11
CA TYR A 89 3.59 3.67 2.20
C TYR A 89 2.25 3.89 1.51
N LYS A 90 1.29 4.45 2.25
CA LYS A 90 -0.06 4.77 1.78
C LYS A 90 -0.23 6.29 1.67
N PRO A 91 -1.02 6.77 0.71
CA PRO A 91 -1.37 8.19 0.65
C PRO A 91 -2.32 8.54 1.82
N ASN A 92 -2.73 9.80 1.89
CA ASN A 92 -3.64 10.35 2.91
C ASN A 92 -3.02 10.53 4.31
N GLY A 93 -1.70 10.76 4.38
CA GLY A 93 -1.01 11.04 5.64
C GLY A 93 -1.58 12.26 6.38
N GLU A 94 -1.99 13.30 5.66
CA GLU A 94 -2.61 14.49 6.25
C GLU A 94 -3.90 14.15 7.03
N SER A 95 -4.80 13.36 6.43
CA SER A 95 -6.04 12.92 7.07
C SER A 95 -5.76 12.04 8.28
N PHE A 96 -4.78 11.15 8.18
CA PHE A 96 -4.33 10.32 9.30
C PHE A 96 -3.83 11.17 10.47
N ILE A 97 -2.96 12.15 10.20
CA ILE A 97 -2.43 13.06 11.22
C ILE A 97 -3.57 13.84 11.88
N LYS A 98 -4.53 14.37 11.10
CA LYS A 98 -5.71 15.05 11.63
C LYS A 98 -6.53 14.18 12.57
N GLU A 99 -6.72 12.91 12.22
CA GLU A 99 -7.42 11.93 13.05
C GLU A 99 -6.69 11.70 14.39
N VAL A 100 -5.36 11.47 14.34
CA VAL A 100 -4.53 11.29 15.54
C VAL A 100 -4.58 12.52 16.45
N VAL A 101 -4.40 13.72 15.88
CA VAL A 101 -4.45 14.98 16.62
C VAL A 101 -5.83 15.17 17.26
N ARG A 102 -6.92 14.86 16.55
CA ARG A 102 -8.29 14.93 17.10
C ARG A 102 -8.49 13.94 18.26
N LYS A 103 -7.98 12.71 18.14
CA LYS A 103 -8.08 11.67 19.17
C LYS A 103 -7.33 12.06 20.45
N ILE A 104 -6.15 12.67 20.32
CA ILE A 104 -5.33 13.07 21.47
C ILE A 104 -5.91 14.34 22.11
N LEU A 105 -6.14 15.41 21.35
CA LEU A 105 -6.56 16.70 21.91
C LEU A 105 -8.02 16.72 22.37
N LEU A 106 -8.89 15.86 21.84
CA LEU A 106 -10.33 15.84 22.13
C LEU A 106 -10.95 17.25 22.04
N HIS A 107 -11.48 17.78 23.15
CA HIS A 107 -12.13 19.10 23.21
C HIS A 107 -11.18 20.27 22.91
N ALA A 108 -9.87 20.08 23.07
CA ALA A 108 -8.86 21.08 22.72
C ALA A 108 -8.49 21.07 21.23
N TYR A 109 -9.06 20.18 20.42
CA TYR A 109 -8.80 20.16 18.98
C TYR A 109 -9.40 21.40 18.30
N THR A 110 -8.62 22.01 17.40
CA THR A 110 -9.11 22.95 16.39
C THR A 110 -8.45 22.66 15.05
N PRO A 111 -9.08 22.99 13.91
CA PRO A 111 -8.45 22.86 12.60
C PRO A 111 -7.11 23.63 12.50
N GLN A 112 -7.03 24.78 13.15
CA GLN A 112 -5.82 25.62 13.18
C GLN A 112 -4.65 24.89 13.86
N ARG A 113 -4.90 24.26 15.01
CA ARG A 113 -3.88 23.47 15.72
C ARG A 113 -3.44 22.26 14.91
N ALA A 114 -4.38 21.54 14.31
CA ALA A 114 -4.06 20.40 13.46
C ALA A 114 -3.23 20.80 12.24
N ASN A 115 -3.59 21.87 11.54
CA ASN A 115 -2.83 22.36 10.39
C ASN A 115 -1.42 22.82 10.79
N LYS A 116 -1.26 23.43 11.98
CA LYS A 116 0.06 23.80 12.51
C LYS A 116 0.96 22.57 12.72
N ILE A 117 0.41 21.49 13.28
CA ILE A 117 1.13 20.23 13.50
C ILE A 117 1.50 19.58 12.17
N ILE A 118 0.56 19.53 11.22
CA ILE A 118 0.81 19.01 9.87
C ILE A 118 1.95 19.78 9.19
N ALA A 119 1.91 21.11 9.22
CA ALA A 119 2.95 21.93 8.60
C ALA A 119 4.35 21.70 9.18
N LYS A 120 4.46 21.39 10.48
CA LYS A 120 5.73 21.01 11.11
C LYS A 120 6.22 19.64 10.59
N ILE A 121 5.35 18.62 10.64
CA ILE A 121 5.66 17.28 10.12
C ILE A 121 6.04 17.33 8.64
N GLU A 122 5.34 18.12 7.82
CA GLU A 122 5.68 18.32 6.41
C GLU A 122 7.12 18.84 6.25
N ALA A 123 7.49 19.85 7.03
CA ALA A 123 8.84 20.43 7.01
C ALA A 123 9.92 19.43 7.41
N ASP A 124 9.64 18.57 8.38
CA ASP A 124 10.57 17.57 8.92
C ASP A 124 10.74 16.35 8.00
N THR A 125 9.73 16.04 7.18
CA THR A 125 9.63 14.78 6.43
C THR A 125 9.78 14.91 4.92
N TYR A 126 10.21 16.08 4.42
CA TYR A 126 10.35 16.31 2.98
C TYR A 126 11.33 15.35 2.28
N ILE A 127 10.88 14.78 1.17
CA ILE A 127 11.67 13.96 0.25
C ILE A 127 11.41 14.40 -1.19
N ASP A 128 12.44 14.31 -2.05
CA ASP A 128 12.29 14.58 -3.47
C ASP A 128 11.34 13.55 -4.11
N THR A 129 10.41 14.05 -4.93
CA THR A 129 9.37 13.23 -5.58
C THR A 129 9.97 12.10 -6.43
N ASP A 130 11.00 12.41 -7.23
CA ASP A 130 11.69 11.44 -8.06
C ASP A 130 12.46 10.41 -7.23
N GLU A 131 13.01 10.80 -6.07
CA GLU A 131 13.64 9.86 -5.14
C GLU A 131 12.60 8.93 -4.52
N PHE A 132 11.48 9.47 -4.07
CA PHE A 132 10.44 8.72 -3.36
C PHE A 132 9.79 7.66 -4.26
N PHE A 133 9.40 8.04 -5.47
CA PHE A 133 8.77 7.12 -6.43
C PHE A 133 9.76 6.33 -7.29
N GLY A 134 11.03 6.76 -7.36
CA GLY A 134 12.08 6.10 -8.14
C GLY A 134 12.72 4.88 -7.47
N LYS A 135 12.47 4.63 -6.17
CA LYS A 135 12.99 3.42 -5.49
C LYS A 135 12.32 2.18 -6.08
N SER A 136 13.11 1.34 -6.73
CA SER A 136 12.64 0.06 -7.28
C SER A 136 13.40 -1.11 -6.68
N TYR A 137 12.66 -2.05 -6.09
CA TYR A 137 13.17 -3.32 -5.57
C TYR A 137 12.63 -4.45 -6.45
N LEU A 138 13.21 -4.62 -7.64
CA LEU A 138 12.66 -5.49 -8.70
C LEU A 138 12.39 -6.93 -8.24
N ASN A 139 13.30 -7.48 -7.43
CA ASN A 139 13.20 -8.85 -6.94
C ASN A 139 12.43 -8.95 -5.62
N GLU A 140 11.77 -7.90 -5.14
CA GLU A 140 11.08 -7.89 -3.85
C GLU A 140 9.64 -7.41 -3.95
N ILE A 141 8.74 -8.17 -3.33
CA ILE A 141 7.31 -7.87 -3.26
C ILE A 141 6.81 -7.97 -1.82
N CYS A 142 5.91 -7.07 -1.44
CA CYS A 142 5.22 -7.16 -0.15
C CYS A 142 4.05 -8.14 -0.27
N VAL A 143 4.03 -9.14 0.62
CA VAL A 143 2.94 -10.11 0.83
C VAL A 143 2.47 -9.98 2.29
N GLN A 144 1.39 -10.65 2.70
CA GLN A 144 0.80 -10.45 4.04
C GLN A 144 1.76 -10.78 5.20
N ASN A 145 2.66 -11.74 5.01
CA ASN A 145 3.60 -12.20 6.03
C ASN A 145 5.04 -11.69 5.84
N GLY A 146 5.26 -10.66 5.03
CA GLY A 146 6.56 -9.99 4.94
C GLY A 146 6.93 -9.49 3.55
N ILE A 147 8.21 -9.17 3.38
CA ILE A 147 8.80 -8.82 2.08
C ILE A 147 9.42 -10.10 1.51
N LEU A 148 8.83 -10.61 0.44
CA LEU A 148 9.28 -11.81 -0.27
C LEU A 148 10.27 -11.42 -1.37
N ASN A 149 11.45 -12.03 -1.33
CA ASN A 149 12.39 -11.97 -2.44
C ASN A 149 12.06 -13.07 -3.47
N LEU A 150 11.75 -12.68 -4.71
CA LEU A 150 11.28 -13.55 -5.79
C LEU A 150 12.32 -14.56 -6.27
N GLU A 151 13.60 -14.19 -6.22
CA GLU A 151 14.72 -15.02 -6.66
C GLU A 151 15.09 -16.09 -5.62
N THR A 152 15.33 -15.64 -4.38
CA THR A 152 15.74 -16.51 -3.27
C THR A 152 14.58 -17.23 -2.60
N ARG A 153 13.34 -16.76 -2.82
CA ARG A 153 12.11 -17.24 -2.19
C ARG A 153 12.12 -17.14 -0.65
N LYS A 154 12.85 -16.16 -0.12
CA LYS A 154 12.96 -15.91 1.32
C LYS A 154 12.08 -14.73 1.74
N LEU A 155 11.44 -14.87 2.89
CA LEU A 155 10.72 -13.79 3.56
C LEU A 155 11.66 -13.02 4.47
N SER A 156 11.50 -11.71 4.48
CA SER A 156 12.10 -10.80 5.45
C SER A 156 11.01 -10.00 6.17
N PRO A 157 11.24 -9.57 7.42
CA PRO A 157 10.31 -8.70 8.13
C PRO A 157 10.06 -7.42 7.36
N PHE A 158 8.85 -6.86 7.52
CA PHE A 158 8.56 -5.53 6.99
C PHE A 158 9.50 -4.48 7.57
N THR A 159 9.85 -3.49 6.75
CA THR A 159 10.68 -2.38 7.20
C THR A 159 10.29 -1.08 6.50
N PRO A 160 10.15 0.04 7.24
CA PRO A 160 9.89 1.36 6.65
C PRO A 160 11.09 1.87 5.85
N LYS A 161 12.29 1.30 6.05
CA LYS A 161 13.50 1.68 5.31
C LYS A 161 13.39 1.38 3.80
N LYS A 162 12.50 0.47 3.41
CA LYS A 162 12.22 0.17 2.01
C LYS A 162 10.85 0.72 1.62
N ILE A 163 10.85 1.56 0.59
CA ILE A 163 9.66 2.25 0.12
C ILE A 163 8.91 1.34 -0.86
N PHE A 164 7.77 0.82 -0.41
CA PHE A 164 6.85 0.03 -1.23
C PHE A 164 5.48 0.69 -1.24
N PHE A 165 4.78 0.67 -2.38
CA PHE A 165 3.45 1.29 -2.55
C PHE A 165 2.32 0.27 -2.71
N ASN A 166 2.66 -1.00 -2.88
CA ASN A 166 1.71 -2.08 -3.08
C ASN A 166 2.06 -3.27 -2.21
N LYS A 167 1.01 -3.92 -1.69
CA LYS A 167 1.09 -5.19 -0.96
C LYS A 167 0.06 -6.15 -1.53
N LEU A 168 0.48 -7.38 -1.77
CA LEU A 168 -0.39 -8.45 -2.24
C LEU A 168 -1.20 -9.00 -1.05
N PRO A 169 -2.51 -9.28 -1.23
CA PRO A 169 -3.37 -9.77 -0.16
C PRO A 169 -3.21 -11.28 0.10
N VAL A 170 -2.02 -11.83 -0.12
CA VAL A 170 -1.73 -13.27 -0.01
C VAL A 170 -0.65 -13.53 1.02
N THR A 171 -0.77 -14.64 1.74
CA THR A 171 0.28 -15.14 2.63
C THR A 171 1.19 -16.08 1.83
N TYR A 172 2.49 -15.78 1.79
CA TYR A 172 3.43 -16.64 1.08
C TYR A 172 3.65 -17.95 1.85
N ASN A 173 3.45 -19.07 1.16
CA ASN A 173 3.80 -20.41 1.61
C ASN A 173 4.52 -21.13 0.47
N ARG A 174 5.76 -21.56 0.72
CA ARG A 174 6.62 -22.20 -0.29
C ARG A 174 6.06 -23.53 -0.79
N ASP A 175 5.32 -24.25 0.06
CA ASP A 175 4.82 -25.59 -0.22
C ASP A 175 3.35 -25.56 -0.69
N ALA A 176 2.78 -24.37 -0.90
CA ALA A 176 1.41 -24.22 -1.36
C ALA A 176 1.23 -24.77 -2.78
N VAL A 177 0.12 -25.47 -2.98
CA VAL A 177 -0.31 -26.01 -4.28
C VAL A 177 -1.66 -25.43 -4.68
N CYS A 178 -1.86 -25.18 -5.98
CA CYS A 178 -3.03 -24.46 -6.49
C CYS A 178 -4.02 -25.35 -7.27
N LYS A 179 -4.35 -26.54 -6.72
CA LYS A 179 -5.17 -27.58 -7.39
C LYS A 179 -6.47 -27.07 -8.03
N ASN A 180 -7.15 -26.11 -7.41
CA ASN A 180 -8.40 -25.54 -7.95
C ASN A 180 -8.16 -24.63 -9.16
N ILE A 181 -7.08 -23.84 -9.13
CA ILE A 181 -6.66 -23.00 -10.26
C ILE A 181 -6.19 -23.90 -11.40
N ASP A 182 -5.39 -24.93 -11.08
CA ASP A 182 -4.94 -25.92 -12.06
C ASP A 182 -6.11 -26.60 -12.76
N ARG A 183 -7.10 -27.07 -12.00
CA ARG A 183 -8.31 -27.69 -12.54
C ARG A 183 -9.14 -26.70 -13.36
N PHE A 184 -9.27 -25.46 -12.89
CA PHE A 184 -10.00 -24.42 -13.63
C PHE A 184 -9.37 -24.18 -14.99
N PHE A 185 -8.06 -23.92 -15.04
CA PHE A 185 -7.35 -23.70 -16.30
C PHE A 185 -7.38 -24.93 -17.21
N GLY A 186 -7.18 -26.14 -16.70
CA GLY A 186 -7.33 -27.37 -17.49
C GLY A 186 -8.75 -27.62 -18.01
N GLY A 187 -9.76 -26.94 -17.45
CA GLY A 187 -11.14 -27.01 -17.92
C GLY A 187 -11.54 -25.92 -18.93
N VAL A 188 -10.79 -24.82 -19.03
CA VAL A 188 -11.10 -23.69 -19.95
C VAL A 188 -10.09 -23.48 -21.06
N LEU A 189 -8.87 -23.97 -20.89
CA LEU A 189 -7.82 -23.96 -21.91
C LEU A 189 -7.71 -25.33 -22.58
N LYS A 190 -7.29 -25.32 -23.83
CA LYS A 190 -7.17 -26.54 -24.63
C LYS A 190 -5.86 -27.28 -24.37
N ASP A 191 -4.76 -26.53 -24.28
CA ASP A 191 -3.41 -27.07 -24.21
C ASP A 191 -2.72 -26.70 -22.88
N GLU A 192 -1.90 -27.60 -22.33
CA GLU A 192 -1.14 -27.32 -21.08
C GLU A 192 -0.14 -26.17 -21.26
N SER A 193 0.34 -25.91 -22.47
CA SER A 193 1.19 -24.75 -22.77
C SER A 193 0.47 -23.44 -22.52
N ASP A 194 -0.82 -23.32 -22.87
CA ASP A 194 -1.61 -22.11 -22.65
C ASP A 194 -1.77 -21.83 -21.15
N LYS A 195 -1.90 -22.90 -20.36
CA LYS A 195 -2.00 -22.82 -18.90
C LYS A 195 -0.70 -22.29 -18.30
N MET A 196 0.45 -22.74 -18.80
CA MET A 196 1.76 -22.21 -18.37
C MET A 196 1.89 -20.73 -18.70
N VAL A 197 1.42 -20.28 -19.88
CA VAL A 197 1.41 -18.85 -20.23
C VAL A 197 0.58 -18.01 -19.25
N LEU A 198 -0.56 -18.52 -18.75
CA LEU A 198 -1.33 -17.80 -17.72
C LEU A 198 -0.59 -17.72 -16.38
N PHE A 199 0.17 -18.75 -15.99
CA PHE A 199 1.01 -18.67 -14.79
C PHE A 199 2.18 -17.71 -14.98
N GLU A 200 2.82 -17.72 -16.15
CA GLU A 200 3.87 -16.77 -16.52
C GLU A 200 3.33 -15.33 -16.53
N LEU A 201 2.12 -15.11 -17.04
CA LEU A 201 1.44 -13.82 -17.00
C LEU A 201 1.16 -13.38 -15.56
N ALA A 202 0.70 -14.28 -14.70
CA ALA A 202 0.52 -13.98 -13.28
C ALA A 202 1.86 -13.62 -12.61
N GLY A 203 2.94 -14.34 -12.92
CA GLY A 203 4.29 -14.02 -12.47
C GLY A 203 4.80 -12.69 -13.01
N PHE A 204 4.53 -12.39 -14.28
CA PHE A 204 4.91 -11.12 -14.92
C PHE A 204 4.23 -9.93 -14.25
N CYS A 205 2.98 -10.07 -13.78
CA CYS A 205 2.29 -9.05 -13.00
C CYS A 205 2.94 -8.76 -11.64
N LEU A 206 3.69 -9.72 -11.06
CA LEU A 206 4.42 -9.50 -9.80
C LEU A 206 5.69 -8.69 -10.02
N TYR A 207 6.24 -8.67 -11.24
CA TYR A 207 7.49 -8.01 -11.55
C TYR A 207 7.24 -6.54 -11.91
N LYS A 208 7.83 -5.62 -11.13
CA LYS A 208 7.67 -4.16 -11.27
C LYS A 208 8.52 -3.56 -12.39
N ASP A 209 8.59 -4.28 -13.51
CA ASP A 209 9.27 -3.86 -14.74
C ASP A 209 8.60 -4.55 -15.94
N TYR A 210 8.55 -3.86 -17.09
CA TYR A 210 7.81 -4.26 -18.29
C TYR A 210 8.72 -4.93 -19.34
N PHE A 211 9.48 -5.95 -18.94
CA PHE A 211 10.54 -6.54 -19.77
C PHE A 211 10.13 -7.31 -21.02
N ILE A 212 8.88 -7.76 -21.10
CA ILE A 212 8.37 -8.49 -22.27
C ILE A 212 7.85 -7.50 -23.34
N GLU A 213 7.57 -6.24 -22.97
CA GLU A 213 7.03 -5.21 -23.86
C GLU A 213 5.77 -5.64 -24.64
N LYS A 214 4.92 -6.47 -24.01
CA LYS A 214 3.65 -6.96 -24.57
C LYS A 214 2.45 -6.64 -23.69
N ALA A 215 1.33 -6.31 -24.34
CA ALA A 215 0.01 -6.36 -23.73
C ALA A 215 -0.65 -7.71 -24.04
N PHE A 216 -1.54 -8.14 -23.16
CA PHE A 216 -2.32 -9.36 -23.31
C PHE A 216 -3.76 -8.98 -23.63
N MET A 217 -4.43 -9.78 -24.46
CA MET A 217 -5.82 -9.57 -24.80
C MET A 217 -6.53 -10.92 -24.83
N PHE A 218 -7.58 -11.06 -24.02
CA PHE A 218 -8.35 -12.30 -23.96
C PHE A 218 -9.57 -12.23 -24.88
N ILE A 219 -9.50 -12.93 -26.01
CA ILE A 219 -10.55 -12.96 -27.04
C ILE A 219 -11.46 -14.19 -26.84
N GLY A 220 -12.76 -14.04 -27.16
CA GLY A 220 -13.69 -15.18 -27.21
C GLY A 220 -15.15 -14.82 -26.96
N ASP A 221 -16.05 -15.72 -27.35
CA ASP A 221 -17.50 -15.46 -27.51
C ASP A 221 -18.31 -15.61 -26.21
N GLY A 222 -17.66 -15.45 -25.06
CA GLY A 222 -18.27 -15.57 -23.73
C GLY A 222 -18.34 -17.01 -23.21
N ARG A 223 -18.63 -17.15 -21.90
CA ARG A 223 -18.69 -18.44 -21.16
C ARG A 223 -17.43 -19.34 -21.27
N ASN A 224 -16.30 -18.76 -21.64
CA ASN A 224 -15.02 -19.46 -21.84
C ASN A 224 -14.01 -19.22 -20.70
N GLY A 225 -14.47 -18.75 -19.54
CA GLY A 225 -13.61 -18.54 -18.36
C GLY A 225 -12.90 -17.19 -18.29
N LYS A 226 -12.90 -16.34 -19.33
CA LYS A 226 -12.21 -15.04 -19.34
C LYS A 226 -12.47 -14.17 -18.11
N SER A 227 -13.74 -13.87 -17.82
CA SER A 227 -14.09 -13.04 -16.66
C SER A 227 -13.70 -13.68 -15.33
N LYS A 228 -13.72 -15.02 -15.25
CA LYS A 228 -13.23 -15.74 -14.07
C LYS A 228 -11.70 -15.65 -13.93
N THR A 229 -10.96 -15.75 -15.04
CA THR A 229 -9.50 -15.54 -15.06
C THR A 229 -9.14 -14.12 -14.63
N LEU A 230 -9.80 -13.08 -15.18
CA LEU A 230 -9.57 -11.70 -14.75
C LEU A 230 -9.91 -11.49 -13.27
N SER A 231 -10.99 -12.11 -12.77
CA SER A 231 -11.34 -12.08 -11.36
C SER A 231 -10.31 -12.81 -10.48
N LEU A 232 -9.73 -13.92 -10.96
CA LEU A 232 -8.67 -14.62 -10.27
C LEU A 232 -7.43 -13.72 -10.13
N PHE A 233 -7.01 -13.06 -11.22
CA PHE A 233 -5.90 -12.10 -11.20
C PHE A 233 -6.18 -10.94 -10.25
N LYS A 234 -7.38 -10.35 -10.30
CA LYS A 234 -7.79 -9.27 -9.40
C LYS A 234 -7.74 -9.68 -7.93
N ASN A 235 -8.16 -10.90 -7.60
CA ASN A 235 -8.14 -11.40 -6.22
C ASN A 235 -6.73 -11.75 -5.75
N PHE A 236 -5.92 -12.36 -6.63
CA PHE A 236 -4.54 -12.73 -6.34
C PHE A 236 -3.65 -11.50 -6.14
N LEU A 237 -3.75 -10.53 -7.06
CA LEU A 237 -2.98 -9.29 -6.99
C LEU A 237 -3.56 -8.32 -5.96
N GLY A 238 -4.86 -8.38 -5.71
CA GLY A 238 -5.58 -7.48 -4.81
C GLY A 238 -6.13 -6.26 -5.53
N VAL A 239 -7.31 -5.82 -5.12
CA VAL A 239 -8.06 -4.71 -5.74
C VAL A 239 -7.23 -3.43 -5.79
N GLU A 240 -6.52 -3.12 -4.71
CA GLU A 240 -5.62 -1.96 -4.60
C GLU A 240 -4.46 -1.99 -5.60
N ASN A 241 -4.12 -3.14 -6.16
CA ASN A 241 -3.03 -3.26 -7.14
C ASN A 241 -3.55 -3.32 -8.58
N THR A 242 -4.86 -3.15 -8.76
CA THR A 242 -5.53 -3.22 -10.06
C THR A 242 -6.14 -1.88 -10.45
N CYS A 243 -6.08 -1.54 -11.73
CA CYS A 243 -6.85 -0.45 -12.34
C CYS A 243 -7.61 -0.95 -13.58
N ALA A 244 -8.43 -0.09 -14.18
CA ALA A 244 -9.26 -0.42 -15.34
C ALA A 244 -9.31 0.74 -16.36
N VAL A 245 -8.15 1.30 -16.67
CA VAL A 245 -7.97 2.32 -17.69
C VAL A 245 -8.22 1.70 -19.06
N ARG A 246 -9.22 2.21 -19.78
CA ARG A 246 -9.55 1.72 -21.13
C ARG A 246 -8.54 2.22 -22.14
N LEU A 247 -8.33 1.47 -23.23
CA LEU A 247 -7.43 1.92 -24.31
C LEU A 247 -7.82 3.29 -24.89
N SER A 248 -9.13 3.58 -25.01
CA SER A 248 -9.62 4.89 -25.48
C SER A 248 -9.34 6.05 -24.52
N GLN A 249 -8.87 5.78 -23.31
CA GLN A 249 -8.50 6.80 -22.32
C GLN A 249 -6.97 6.93 -22.18
N MET A 250 -6.18 6.12 -22.90
CA MET A 250 -4.72 6.16 -22.91
C MET A 250 -4.23 7.18 -23.94
N GLU A 251 -4.61 8.44 -23.72
CA GLU A 251 -4.23 9.57 -24.57
C GLU A 251 -3.63 10.68 -23.70
N PRO A 252 -2.68 11.50 -24.23
CA PRO A 252 -1.99 12.55 -23.47
C PRO A 252 -2.89 13.57 -22.76
N GLN A 253 -4.10 13.81 -23.26
CA GLN A 253 -5.03 14.76 -22.68
C GLN A 253 -5.86 14.18 -21.52
N SER A 254 -5.90 12.86 -21.41
CA SER A 254 -6.64 12.15 -20.36
C SER A 254 -5.85 12.15 -19.05
N SER A 255 -6.56 12.21 -17.93
CA SER A 255 -5.97 11.96 -16.61
C SER A 255 -6.07 10.50 -16.18
N ALA A 256 -6.83 9.65 -16.89
CA ALA A 256 -6.99 8.24 -16.52
C ALA A 256 -5.67 7.46 -16.45
N PRO A 257 -4.65 7.70 -17.31
CA PRO A 257 -3.36 6.99 -17.22
C PRO A 257 -2.62 7.18 -15.90
N CYS A 258 -2.91 8.22 -15.11
CA CYS A 258 -2.31 8.36 -13.79
C CYS A 258 -2.72 7.26 -12.80
N GLU A 259 -3.83 6.56 -13.04
CA GLU A 259 -4.25 5.43 -12.22
C GLU A 259 -3.31 4.23 -12.35
N LEU A 260 -2.49 4.15 -13.41
CA LEU A 260 -1.51 3.08 -13.60
C LEU A 260 -0.32 3.21 -12.65
N HIS A 261 -0.06 4.43 -12.15
CA HIS A 261 1.04 4.67 -11.24
C HIS A 261 0.91 3.81 -9.99
N ASN A 262 1.99 3.13 -9.66
CA ASN A 262 2.10 2.18 -8.56
C ASN A 262 1.22 0.90 -8.63
N ARG A 263 0.44 0.68 -9.70
CA ARG A 263 -0.40 -0.53 -9.88
C ARG A 263 0.36 -1.67 -10.56
N LEU A 264 -0.03 -2.91 -10.27
CA LEU A 264 0.59 -4.11 -10.83
C LEU A 264 -0.06 -4.53 -12.16
N VAL A 265 -1.35 -4.25 -12.33
CA VAL A 265 -2.10 -4.68 -13.51
C VAL A 265 -3.21 -3.69 -13.87
N ASN A 266 -3.42 -3.50 -15.17
CA ASN A 266 -4.57 -2.85 -15.74
C ASN A 266 -5.47 -3.91 -16.37
N LEU A 267 -6.66 -4.12 -15.81
CA LEU A 267 -7.65 -5.09 -16.27
C LEU A 267 -8.78 -4.34 -16.96
N ALA A 268 -8.69 -4.18 -18.28
CA ALA A 268 -9.65 -3.41 -19.07
C ALA A 268 -10.61 -4.35 -19.81
N GLY A 269 -11.82 -4.52 -19.27
CA GLY A 269 -12.76 -5.54 -19.76
C GLY A 269 -13.46 -5.26 -21.09
N ASP A 270 -13.28 -4.08 -21.70
CA ASP A 270 -14.03 -3.72 -22.90
C ASP A 270 -13.21 -2.85 -23.87
N LEU A 271 -13.10 -3.33 -25.11
CA LEU A 271 -12.57 -2.57 -26.23
C LEU A 271 -13.77 -2.07 -27.02
N SER A 272 -13.96 -0.75 -27.06
CA SER A 272 -14.95 -0.17 -27.96
C SER A 272 -14.67 -0.62 -29.40
N ASN A 273 -15.71 -0.90 -30.19
CA ASN A 273 -15.61 -1.16 -31.63
C ASN A 273 -15.06 0.04 -32.45
N THR A 274 -14.66 1.12 -31.78
CA THR A 274 -14.06 2.31 -32.36
C THR A 274 -12.55 2.11 -32.48
N SER A 275 -12.02 2.29 -33.70
CA SER A 275 -10.58 2.28 -33.94
C SER A 275 -9.85 3.30 -33.06
N LEU A 276 -8.74 2.89 -32.45
CA LEU A 276 -7.86 3.80 -31.72
C LEU A 276 -7.26 4.80 -32.70
N LYS A 277 -7.47 6.09 -32.43
CA LYS A 277 -6.95 7.19 -33.28
C LYS A 277 -5.49 7.49 -32.96
N ASP A 278 -5.14 7.43 -31.67
CA ASP A 278 -3.78 7.57 -31.18
C ASP A 278 -3.40 6.31 -30.38
N THR A 279 -2.20 5.80 -30.66
CA THR A 279 -1.62 4.64 -29.97
C THR A 279 -0.26 4.95 -29.37
N GLY A 280 0.22 6.21 -29.46
CA GLY A 280 1.53 6.63 -28.98
C GLY A 280 1.71 6.35 -27.50
N MET A 281 0.83 6.91 -26.67
CA MET A 281 0.89 6.70 -25.21
C MET A 281 0.72 5.23 -24.82
N PHE A 282 -0.13 4.46 -25.51
CA PHE A 282 -0.24 3.03 -25.25
C PHE A 282 1.10 2.30 -25.49
N LYS A 283 1.81 2.63 -26.57
CA LYS A 283 3.13 2.07 -26.86
C LYS A 283 4.14 2.46 -25.79
N GLU A 284 4.19 3.73 -25.41
CA GLU A 284 5.08 4.21 -24.33
C GLU A 284 4.82 3.46 -23.01
N LEU A 285 3.55 3.26 -22.66
CA LEU A 285 3.14 2.54 -21.44
C LEU A 285 3.54 1.05 -21.42
N VAL A 286 3.71 0.41 -22.59
CA VAL A 286 4.15 -1.00 -22.67
C VAL A 286 5.65 -1.14 -22.98
N ALA A 287 6.31 -0.09 -23.47
CA ALA A 287 7.69 -0.11 -23.97
C ALA A 287 8.74 0.34 -22.95
N ARG A 288 8.37 0.47 -21.66
CA ARG A 288 9.24 0.96 -20.57
C ARG A 288 9.70 2.41 -20.74
N ASP A 289 9.02 3.19 -21.57
CA ASP A 289 9.28 4.60 -21.70
C ASP A 289 8.83 5.34 -20.43
N GLN A 290 9.50 6.47 -20.13
CA GLN A 290 9.01 7.38 -19.12
C GLN A 290 7.86 8.19 -19.70
N VAL A 291 6.68 8.07 -19.10
CA VAL A 291 5.49 8.82 -19.50
C VAL A 291 5.25 10.00 -18.57
N GLN A 292 4.73 11.09 -19.11
CA GLN A 292 4.23 12.22 -18.34
C GLN A 292 2.70 12.25 -18.45
N VAL A 293 2.01 12.10 -17.32
CA VAL A 293 0.55 12.00 -17.28
C VAL A 293 -0.06 13.11 -16.44
N LYS A 294 -1.24 13.56 -16.86
CA LYS A 294 -2.00 14.58 -16.15
C LYS A 294 -2.62 14.01 -14.87
N ARG A 295 -2.60 14.81 -13.81
CA ARG A 295 -3.34 14.56 -12.56
C ARG A 295 -4.31 15.71 -12.33
N LYS A 296 -5.50 15.40 -11.81
CA LYS A 296 -6.49 16.44 -11.51
C LYS A 296 -6.02 17.26 -10.30
N TYR A 297 -5.91 18.57 -10.47
CA TYR A 297 -5.55 19.54 -9.42
C TYR A 297 -4.16 19.32 -8.77
N LEU A 298 -3.28 18.58 -9.45
CA LEU A 298 -1.95 18.23 -8.98
C LEU A 298 -0.97 18.42 -10.14
N ARG A 299 0.32 18.48 -9.80
CA ARG A 299 1.38 18.46 -10.80
C ARG A 299 1.31 17.17 -11.63
N GLU A 300 1.69 17.30 -12.90
CA GLU A 300 1.84 16.15 -13.78
C GLU A 300 2.87 15.17 -13.21
N LEU A 301 2.56 13.89 -13.36
CA LEU A 301 3.36 12.82 -12.81
C LEU A 301 4.21 12.19 -13.92
N LYS A 302 5.49 11.99 -13.63
CA LYS A 302 6.42 11.28 -14.49
C LYS A 302 6.74 9.93 -13.87
N PHE A 303 6.56 8.85 -14.63
CA PHE A 303 6.90 7.52 -14.17
C PHE A 303 7.10 6.57 -15.34
N THR A 304 7.78 5.45 -15.08
CA THR A 304 7.85 4.32 -16.02
C THR A 304 6.80 3.31 -15.61
N ASN A 305 5.88 2.97 -16.53
CA ASN A 305 4.81 2.05 -16.22
C ASN A 305 5.33 0.62 -16.03
N TYR A 306 4.86 -0.04 -14.96
CA TYR A 306 5.06 -1.47 -14.77
C TYR A 306 3.74 -2.24 -14.67
N ALA A 307 2.59 -1.57 -14.69
CA ALA A 307 1.28 -2.22 -14.65
C ALA A 307 1.03 -2.98 -15.95
N LYS A 308 0.81 -4.30 -15.90
CA LYS A 308 0.61 -5.11 -17.11
C LYS A 308 -0.76 -4.84 -17.71
N MET A 309 -0.80 -4.63 -19.02
CA MET A 309 -2.04 -4.43 -19.76
C MET A 309 -2.65 -5.78 -20.11
N ILE A 310 -3.87 -6.06 -19.59
CA ILE A 310 -4.64 -7.28 -19.84
C ILE A 310 -6.10 -6.94 -20.18
#